data_AF-A0A349VH45-F1
#
_entry.id   AF-A0A349VH45-F1
#
_cell.length_a   1.000
_cell.length_b   1.000
_cell.length_c   1.000
_cell.angle_alpha   90.00
_cell.angle_beta   90.00
_cell.angle_gamma   90.00
#
_symmetry.space_group_name_H-M   'P 1'
#
loop_
_entity.id
_entity.type
_entity.pdbx_description
1 polymer ?
#
loop_
_entity_poly.entity_id
_entity_poly.type
_entity_poly.pdbx_seq_one_letter_code
_entity_poly.pdbx_strand_id
1 'polypeptide(L)' 'AAVAAGADGLIIEVHPDPQNAASDGGQTLDFGTFEKTMETCRRVAQAVGRNLR' A
#
# COMPACT_ATOMS: atom_id res chain seq x y z
N ALA A 1 -2.36 -9.11 3.19
CA ALA A 1 -1.82 -10.06 4.19
C ALA A 1 -1.32 -9.35 5.43
N ALA A 2 -0.29 -8.51 5.35
CA ALA A 2 0.33 -7.84 6.51
C ALA A 2 -0.66 -7.12 7.45
N VAL A 3 -1.60 -6.32 6.93
CA VAL A 3 -2.64 -5.66 7.75
C VAL A 3 -3.50 -6.67 8.50
N ALA A 4 -3.98 -7.71 7.82
CA ALA A 4 -4.80 -8.76 8.45
C ALA A 4 -4.02 -9.56 9.50
N ALA A 5 -2.71 -9.75 9.27
CA ALA A 5 -1.81 -10.43 10.21
C ALA A 5 -1.44 -9.58 11.43
N GLY A 6 -1.87 -8.33 11.51
CA GLY A 6 -1.61 -7.48 12.65
C GLY A 6 -0.30 -6.68 12.57
N ALA A 7 0.27 -6.46 11.38
CA ALA A 7 1.41 -5.55 11.22
C ALA A 7 1.09 -4.12 11.67
N ASP A 8 2.06 -3.43 12.28
CA ASP A 8 1.89 -2.06 12.79
C ASP A 8 2.08 -0.99 11.72
N GLY A 9 2.76 -1.33 10.62
CA GLY A 9 3.00 -0.41 9.52
C GLY A 9 3.28 -1.14 8.22
N LEU A 10 3.22 -0.39 7.12
CA LEU A 10 3.61 -0.81 5.79
C LEU A 10 4.59 0.23 5.24
N ILE A 11 5.63 -0.25 4.57
CA ILE A 11 6.50 0.57 3.73
C ILE A 11 6.16 0.24 2.28
N ILE A 12 5.84 1.26 1.49
CA ILE A 12 5.40 1.11 0.10
C ILE A 12 6.13 2.16 -0.73
N GLU A 13 6.81 1.72 -1.80
CA GLU A 13 7.45 2.60 -2.77
C GLU A 13 6.42 3.09 -3.79
N VAL A 14 6.43 4.39 -4.05
CA VAL A 14 5.46 5.04 -4.94
C VAL A 14 6.19 6.03 -5.85
N HIS A 15 5.90 5.99 -7.14
CA HIS A 15 6.45 6.91 -8.13
C HIS A 15 5.35 7.28 -9.16
N PRO A 16 5.26 8.54 -9.62
CA PRO A 16 4.24 8.96 -10.60
C PRO A 16 4.36 8.22 -11.94
N ASP A 17 5.56 7.76 -12.28
CA ASP A 17 5.87 7.01 -13.50
C ASP A 17 6.82 5.83 -13.18
N PRO A 18 6.31 4.69 -12.68
CA PRO A 18 7.16 3.59 -12.24
C PRO A 18 8.10 3.05 -13.32
N GLN A 19 7.73 3.15 -14.59
CA GLN A 19 8.56 2.66 -15.71
C GLN A 19 9.87 3.45 -15.85
N ASN A 20 9.89 4.71 -15.43
CA ASN A 20 11.06 5.58 -15.45
C ASN A 20 11.65 5.83 -14.05
N ALA A 21 11.27 5.02 -13.05
CA ALA A 21 11.87 5.12 -11.73
C ALA A 21 13.38 4.79 -11.79
N ALA A 22 14.20 5.61 -11.15
CA ALA A 22 15.66 5.44 -11.14
C ALA A 22 16.12 4.15 -10.44
N SER A 23 15.26 3.57 -9.59
CA SER A 23 15.41 2.26 -8.97
C SER A 23 14.05 1.58 -8.96
N ASP A 24 14.03 0.25 -9.05
CA ASP A 24 12.92 -0.55 -8.51
C ASP A 24 11.53 -0.30 -9.12
N GLY A 25 11.48 0.14 -10.38
CA GLY A 25 10.24 0.45 -11.09
C GLY A 25 9.23 -0.71 -11.17
N GLY A 26 9.71 -1.95 -11.20
CA GLY A 26 8.85 -3.15 -11.28
C GLY A 26 8.03 -3.43 -10.02
N GLN A 27 8.49 -3.00 -8.83
CA GLN A 27 7.76 -3.15 -7.56
C GLN A 27 7.11 -1.86 -7.06
N THR A 28 7.48 -0.72 -7.65
CA THR A 28 6.97 0.60 -7.30
C THR A 28 5.54 0.79 -7.82
N LEU A 29 4.66 1.32 -6.97
CA LEU A 29 3.28 1.61 -7.37
C LEU A 29 3.17 3.01 -8.01
N ASP A 30 2.23 3.16 -8.94
CA ASP A 30 1.73 4.49 -9.30
C ASP A 30 0.73 5.02 -8.25
N PHE A 31 0.36 6.31 -8.35
CA PHE A 31 -0.55 6.94 -7.40
C PHE A 31 -1.94 6.29 -7.36
N GLY A 32 -2.49 5.88 -8.50
CA GLY A 32 -3.82 5.27 -8.54
C GLY A 32 -3.84 3.89 -7.91
N THR A 33 -2.78 3.12 -8.10
CA THR A 33 -2.60 1.79 -7.51
C THR A 33 -2.33 1.91 -6.01
N PHE A 34 -1.55 2.91 -5.59
CA PHE A 34 -1.36 3.22 -4.17
C PHE A 34 -2.68 3.57 -3.48
N GLU A 35 -3.51 4.43 -4.08
CA GLU A 35 -4.83 4.79 -3.52
C GLU A 35 -5.72 3.57 -3.32
N LYS A 36 -5.85 2.72 -4.34
CA LYS A 36 -6.62 1.46 -4.27
C LYS A 36 -6.06 0.50 -3.21
N THR A 37 -4.74 0.45 -3.09
CA THR A 37 -4.06 -0.37 -2.08
C THR A 37 -4.40 0.11 -0.67
N MET A 38 -4.34 1.42 -0.43
CA MET A 38 -4.68 2.01 0.87
C MET A 38 -6.17 1.87 1.19
N GLU A 39 -7.05 1.99 0.21
CA GLU A 39 -8.48 1.71 0.38
C GLU A 39 -8.71 0.26 0.84
N THR A 40 -8.06 -0.69 0.19
CA THR A 40 -8.12 -2.11 0.58
C THR A 40 -7.57 -2.32 1.99
N CYS A 41 -6.44 -1.69 2.32
CA CYS A 41 -5.84 -1.77 3.66
C CYS A 41 -6.79 -1.25 4.73
N ARG A 42 -7.50 -0.12 4.50
CA ARG A 42 -8.48 0.42 5.44
C ARG A 42 -9.64 -0.54 5.68
N ARG A 43 -10.19 -1.13 4.60
CA ARG A 43 -11.28 -2.13 4.71
C ARG A 43 -10.83 -3.36 5.50
N VAL A 44 -9.63 -3.87 5.24
CA VAL A 44 -9.07 -5.02 5.97
C VAL A 44 -8.82 -4.66 7.43
N ALA A 45 -8.21 -3.50 7.72
CA ALA A 45 -7.98 -3.05 9.09
C ALA A 45 -9.29 -2.99 9.88
N GLN A 46 -10.34 -2.39 9.30
CA GLN A 46 -11.66 -2.33 9.90
C GLN A 46 -12.23 -3.72 10.18
N ALA A 47 -12.10 -4.66 9.22
CA ALA A 47 -12.60 -6.03 9.37
C ALA A 47 -11.90 -6.81 10.50
N VAL A 48 -10.64 -6.49 10.81
CA VAL A 48 -9.88 -7.12 11.91
C VAL A 48 -9.89 -6.30 13.21
N GLY A 49 -10.81 -5.34 13.34
CA GLY A 49 -10.97 -4.53 14.57
C GLY A 49 -9.85 -3.50 14.80
N ARG A 50 -9.09 -3.14 13.75
CA ARG A 50 -8.06 -2.10 13.76
C ARG A 50 -8.53 -0.87 12.98
N ASN A 51 -7.83 0.24 13.16
CA ASN A 51 -8.06 1.47 12.41
C ASN A 51 -6.76 1.93 11.76
N LEU A 52 -6.86 2.33 10.49
CA LEU A 52 -5.74 2.79 9.68
C LEU A 52 -6.07 4.24 9.29
N ARG A 53 -5.41 5.18 9.98
CA ARG A 53 -5.67 6.62 9.87
C ARG A 53 -4.91 7.25 8.72
#